data_AF-A0A024EKY0-F1
#
_entry.id   AF-A0A024EKY0-F1
#
_cell.length_a   1.000
_cell.length_b   1.000
_cell.length_c   1.000
_cell.angle_alpha   90.00
_cell.angle_beta   90.00
_cell.angle_gamma   90.00
#
_symmetry.space_group_name_H-M   'P 1'
#
loop_
_entity.id
_entity.type
_entity.pdbx_description
1 polymer ?
#
loop_
_entity_poly.entity_id
_entity_poly.type
_entity_poly.pdbx_seq_one_letter_code
_entity_poly.pdbx_strand_id
1 'polypeptide(L)'
;MPDYYYQIKARKTSEYDGESEWAFPPAFSGLVTAADRKKAKEIIEEEYGREFPVRVLKKDLDEHHYLLRISEIDPSDEYILRRFRETQCKECGAKFRPIDKYNDPYSDNSGADYCTARCATAGKARDIRDLKLVVEGKVPAVIYQVRQISTGRVYVGQTTQPFTLRWWQHVTYPGESKFHEIIKSTPITDFDFSVIEVIVFPENCTDAVRYITDRERFWIEEKNAVTLGFNTVRPTGISPQQILSLDTI
;
A
#
# COMPACT_ATOMS: atom_id res chain seq x y z
N MET A 1 -34.75 -11.97 12.60
CA MET A 1 -35.11 -11.57 11.21
C MET A 1 -33.81 -11.58 10.42
N PRO A 2 -33.79 -12.13 9.20
CA PRO A 2 -32.58 -12.15 8.38
C PRO A 2 -32.20 -10.76 7.88
N ASP A 3 -30.90 -10.60 7.61
CA ASP A 3 -30.33 -9.41 6.98
C ASP A 3 -30.18 -9.65 5.48
N TYR A 4 -30.52 -8.63 4.69
CA TYR A 4 -30.44 -8.64 3.23
C TYR A 4 -29.42 -7.60 2.75
N TYR A 5 -28.40 -8.06 2.05
CA TYR A 5 -27.48 -7.21 1.31
C TYR A 5 -28.15 -6.80 0.01
N TYR A 6 -28.16 -5.50 -0.28
CA TYR A 6 -28.65 -4.99 -1.55
C TYR A 6 -27.62 -4.16 -2.31
N GLN A 7 -27.71 -4.20 -3.63
CA GLN A 7 -26.89 -3.40 -4.53
C GLN A 7 -27.79 -2.74 -5.56
N ILE A 8 -27.66 -1.42 -5.70
CA ILE A 8 -28.27 -0.64 -6.76
C ILE A 8 -27.20 -0.48 -7.84
N LYS A 9 -27.39 -1.13 -8.98
CA LYS A 9 -26.49 -1.02 -10.13
C LYS A 9 -27.03 0.01 -11.10
N ALA A 10 -26.20 0.97 -11.51
CA ALA A 10 -26.54 1.88 -12.60
C ALA A 10 -26.29 1.20 -13.96
N ARG A 11 -27.02 1.61 -14.98
CA ARG A 11 -26.74 1.22 -16.37
C ARG A 11 -25.38 1.81 -16.80
N LYS A 12 -24.59 1.06 -17.57
CA LYS A 12 -23.37 1.59 -18.18
C LYS A 12 -23.72 2.60 -19.27
N THR A 13 -22.87 3.61 -19.42
CA THR A 13 -22.96 4.63 -20.48
C THR A 13 -21.86 4.50 -21.54
N SER A 14 -20.91 3.59 -21.34
CA SER A 14 -19.72 3.39 -22.18
C SER A 14 -19.79 2.04 -22.91
N GLU A 15 -19.47 2.05 -24.20
CA GLU A 15 -19.35 0.85 -25.07
C GLU A 15 -18.11 -0.01 -24.77
N TYR A 16 -17.20 0.48 -23.93
CA TYR A 16 -15.98 -0.24 -23.58
C TYR A 16 -16.12 -0.95 -22.22
N ASP A 17 -15.85 -2.25 -22.26
CA ASP A 17 -15.66 -3.25 -21.20
C ASP A 17 -16.88 -3.96 -20.58
N GLY A 18 -17.11 -5.20 -21.08
CA GLY A 18 -17.69 -6.34 -20.34
C GLY A 18 -19.02 -6.88 -20.85
N GLU A 19 -19.32 -8.16 -20.56
CA GLU A 19 -20.57 -8.84 -20.95
C GLU A 19 -21.83 -8.34 -20.23
N SER A 20 -21.69 -7.50 -19.19
CA SER A 20 -22.81 -6.99 -18.40
C SER A 20 -23.11 -5.52 -18.69
N GLU A 21 -24.38 -5.25 -18.97
CA GLU A 21 -24.99 -3.93 -19.22
C GLU A 21 -25.07 -3.05 -17.95
N TRP A 22 -24.80 -3.65 -16.78
CA TRP A 22 -24.87 -3.00 -15.48
C TRP A 22 -23.48 -2.68 -14.95
N ALA A 23 -23.32 -1.47 -14.41
CA ALA A 23 -22.05 -0.95 -13.92
C ALA A 23 -21.50 -1.78 -12.75
N PHE A 24 -20.17 -1.92 -12.74
CA PHE A 24 -19.39 -2.38 -11.61
C PHE A 24 -18.23 -1.39 -11.41
N PRO A 25 -18.03 -0.85 -10.19
CA PRO A 25 -18.78 -1.08 -8.95
C PRO A 25 -20.26 -0.65 -9.04
N PRO A 26 -21.14 -1.17 -8.16
CA PRO A 26 -22.52 -0.71 -8.08
C PRO A 26 -22.58 0.77 -7.68
N ALA A 27 -23.68 1.44 -8.04
CA ALA A 27 -23.89 2.84 -7.67
C ALA A 27 -24.09 3.02 -6.17
N PHE A 28 -24.71 2.04 -5.52
CA PHE A 28 -24.89 2.02 -4.07
C PHE A 28 -24.98 0.59 -3.55
N SER A 29 -24.54 0.34 -2.33
CA SER A 29 -24.68 -0.93 -1.63
C SER A 29 -25.13 -0.72 -0.19
N GLY A 30 -26.09 -1.51 0.26
CA GLY A 30 -26.75 -1.33 1.56
C GLY A 30 -27.11 -2.64 2.25
N LEU A 31 -27.61 -2.51 3.48
CA LEU A 31 -28.05 -3.62 4.33
C LEU A 31 -29.43 -3.27 4.89
N VAL A 32 -30.37 -4.21 4.84
CA VAL A 32 -31.70 -4.06 5.45
C VAL A 32 -32.11 -5.34 6.15
N THR A 33 -32.69 -5.21 7.34
CA THR A 33 -33.28 -6.34 8.08
C THR A 33 -34.75 -6.47 7.72
N ALA A 34 -35.18 -7.62 7.23
CA ALA A 34 -36.57 -7.84 6.81
C ALA A 34 -37.02 -9.28 7.09
N ALA A 35 -38.34 -9.53 7.04
CA ALA A 35 -38.88 -10.88 7.23
C ALA A 35 -38.62 -11.78 6.03
N ASP A 36 -38.68 -11.21 4.82
CA ASP A 36 -38.42 -11.88 3.56
C ASP A 36 -37.86 -10.90 2.52
N ARG A 37 -37.42 -11.43 1.38
CA ARG A 37 -36.86 -10.64 0.26
C ARG A 37 -37.86 -9.64 -0.33
N LYS A 38 -39.16 -9.90 -0.28
CA LYS A 38 -40.19 -9.00 -0.82
C LYS A 38 -40.35 -7.77 0.08
N LYS A 39 -40.38 -7.98 1.39
CA LYS A 39 -40.38 -6.92 2.40
C LYS A 39 -39.08 -6.12 2.38
N ALA A 40 -37.94 -6.76 2.17
CA ALA A 40 -36.67 -6.06 1.96
C ALA A 40 -36.76 -5.11 0.75
N LYS A 41 -37.34 -5.55 -0.37
CA LYS A 41 -37.55 -4.71 -1.55
C LYS A 41 -38.47 -3.52 -1.24
N GLU A 42 -39.60 -3.76 -0.59
CA GLU A 42 -40.55 -2.69 -0.21
C GLU A 42 -39.88 -1.61 0.65
N ILE A 43 -39.08 -2.01 1.67
CA ILE A 43 -38.34 -1.08 2.52
C ILE A 43 -37.32 -0.26 1.72
N ILE A 44 -36.59 -0.91 0.80
CA ILE A 44 -35.61 -0.22 -0.05
C ILE A 44 -36.34 0.79 -0.97
N GLU A 45 -37.43 0.40 -1.62
CA GLU A 45 -38.16 1.29 -2.53
C GLU A 45 -38.75 2.50 -1.80
N GLU A 46 -39.22 2.31 -0.57
CA GLU A 46 -39.67 3.39 0.32
C GLU A 46 -38.52 4.32 0.71
N GLU A 47 -37.37 3.79 1.13
CA GLU A 47 -36.18 4.57 1.54
C GLU A 47 -35.70 5.51 0.43
N TYR A 48 -35.68 5.04 -0.83
CA TYR A 48 -35.25 5.85 -1.98
C TYR A 48 -36.40 6.59 -2.68
N GLY A 49 -37.64 6.39 -2.26
CA GLY A 49 -38.82 7.00 -2.89
C GLY A 49 -39.01 6.61 -4.36
N ARG A 50 -38.60 5.39 -4.75
CA ARG A 50 -38.65 4.94 -6.15
C ARG A 50 -38.71 3.43 -6.27
N GLU A 51 -39.30 2.96 -7.36
CA GLU A 51 -39.29 1.54 -7.71
C GLU A 51 -37.99 1.12 -8.40
N PHE A 52 -37.56 -0.11 -8.12
CA PHE A 52 -36.41 -0.72 -8.77
C PHE A 52 -36.75 -2.09 -9.38
N PRO A 53 -36.45 -2.30 -10.67
CA PRO A 53 -36.59 -3.63 -11.26
C PRO A 53 -35.53 -4.57 -10.69
N VAL A 54 -35.93 -5.80 -10.38
CA VAL A 54 -35.02 -6.88 -9.94
C VAL A 54 -34.45 -7.66 -11.12
N ARG A 55 -35.17 -7.62 -12.25
CA ARG A 55 -34.79 -8.25 -13.51
C ARG A 55 -35.23 -7.32 -14.64
N VAL A 56 -34.33 -7.05 -15.57
CA VAL A 56 -34.58 -6.27 -16.78
C VAL A 56 -34.17 -7.13 -17.96
N LEU A 57 -35.05 -7.26 -18.97
CA LEU A 57 -34.73 -7.96 -20.21
C LEU A 57 -33.96 -7.04 -21.15
N LYS A 58 -33.16 -7.62 -22.06
CA LYS A 58 -32.32 -6.82 -22.98
C LYS A 58 -33.11 -5.79 -23.80
N LYS A 59 -34.35 -6.13 -24.17
CA LYS A 59 -35.28 -5.25 -24.90
C LYS A 59 -35.78 -4.03 -24.11
N ASP A 60 -35.76 -4.11 -22.77
CA ASP A 60 -36.32 -3.08 -21.88
C ASP A 60 -35.19 -2.30 -21.16
N LEU A 61 -33.92 -2.48 -21.57
CA LEU A 61 -32.75 -1.84 -20.95
C LEU A 61 -32.76 -0.31 -21.08
N ASP A 62 -33.30 0.19 -22.19
CA ASP A 62 -33.32 1.63 -22.46
C ASP A 62 -34.29 2.36 -21.52
N GLU A 63 -35.32 1.67 -21.03
CA GLU A 63 -36.36 2.18 -20.13
C GLU A 63 -35.93 2.17 -18.65
N HIS A 64 -34.88 1.43 -18.30
CA HIS A 64 -34.44 1.27 -16.91
C HIS A 64 -33.00 1.72 -16.69
N HIS A 65 -32.83 2.75 -15.86
CA HIS A 65 -31.51 3.27 -15.49
C HIS A 65 -30.83 2.51 -14.35
N TYR A 66 -31.58 1.73 -13.57
CA TYR A 66 -31.08 1.06 -12.37
C TYR A 66 -31.64 -0.35 -12.23
N LEU A 67 -30.85 -1.24 -11.62
CA LEU A 67 -31.23 -2.61 -11.27
C LEU A 67 -30.96 -2.86 -9.79
N LEU A 68 -31.93 -3.44 -9.09
CA LEU A 68 -31.80 -3.83 -7.69
C LEU A 68 -31.46 -5.32 -7.57
N ARG A 69 -30.33 -5.61 -6.95
CA ARG A 69 -29.96 -6.97 -6.53
C ARG A 69 -30.13 -7.06 -5.01
N ILE A 70 -30.83 -8.09 -4.55
CA ILE A 70 -31.03 -8.39 -3.13
C ILE A 70 -30.59 -9.82 -2.88
N SER A 71 -29.81 -10.05 -1.82
CA SER A 71 -29.36 -11.38 -1.40
C SER A 71 -29.41 -11.47 0.11
N GLU A 72 -29.97 -12.57 0.63
CA GLU A 72 -29.92 -12.86 2.06
C GLU A 72 -28.47 -13.12 2.48
N ILE A 73 -28.08 -12.60 3.64
CA ILE A 73 -26.73 -12.78 4.17
C ILE A 73 -26.76 -13.86 5.24
N ASP A 74 -25.83 -14.80 5.16
CA ASP A 74 -25.57 -15.73 6.25
C ASP A 74 -25.01 -14.94 7.45
N PRO A 75 -25.55 -15.07 8.67
CA PRO A 75 -25.02 -14.38 9.85
C PRO A 75 -23.51 -14.60 10.12
N SER A 76 -22.93 -15.67 9.57
CA SER A 76 -21.49 -15.98 9.64
C SER A 76 -20.65 -15.34 8.53
N ASP A 77 -21.25 -14.68 7.54
CA ASP A 77 -20.55 -13.95 6.47
C ASP A 77 -19.97 -12.62 7.00
N GLU A 78 -18.89 -12.76 7.77
CA GLU A 78 -18.11 -11.66 8.31
C GLU A 78 -17.52 -10.76 7.23
N TYR A 79 -17.33 -11.25 6.01
CA TYR A 79 -16.74 -10.47 4.92
C TYR A 79 -17.67 -9.34 4.48
N ILE A 80 -18.96 -9.62 4.30
CA ILE A 80 -19.96 -8.59 3.98
C ILE A 80 -20.30 -7.77 5.22
N LEU A 81 -20.61 -8.45 6.34
CA LEU A 81 -21.09 -7.79 7.56
C LEU A 81 -20.10 -6.78 8.12
N ARG A 82 -18.79 -7.06 8.04
CA ARG A 82 -17.75 -6.12 8.51
C ARG A 82 -17.78 -4.77 7.81
N ARG A 83 -18.30 -4.68 6.58
CA ARG A 83 -18.42 -3.39 5.86
C ARG A 83 -19.45 -2.46 6.49
N PHE A 84 -20.45 -3.02 7.16
CA PHE A 84 -21.57 -2.30 7.76
C PHE A 84 -21.37 -2.00 9.25
N ARG A 85 -20.38 -2.64 9.89
CA ARG A 85 -20.05 -2.39 11.29
C ARG A 85 -19.24 -1.10 11.44
N GLU A 86 -19.49 -0.38 12.53
CA GLU A 86 -18.63 0.74 12.92
C GLU A 86 -17.22 0.23 13.23
N THR A 87 -16.23 0.88 12.65
CA THR A 87 -14.82 0.68 12.94
C THR A 87 -14.17 2.00 13.34
N GLN A 88 -13.06 1.91 14.05
CA GLN A 88 -12.30 3.06 14.50
C GLN A 88 -11.05 3.25 13.64
N CYS A 89 -10.81 4.48 13.18
CA CYS A 89 -9.58 4.81 12.47
C CYS A 89 -8.37 4.63 13.39
N LYS A 90 -7.41 3.81 12.95
CA LYS A 90 -6.17 3.53 13.71
C LYS A 90 -5.29 4.75 13.96
N GLU A 91 -5.45 5.83 13.18
CA GLU A 91 -4.63 7.04 13.28
C GLU A 91 -5.30 8.15 14.11
N CYS A 92 -6.56 8.49 13.82
CA CYS A 92 -7.24 9.62 14.47
C CYS A 92 -8.36 9.23 15.45
N GLY A 93 -8.70 7.94 15.56
CA GLY A 93 -9.76 7.47 16.46
C GLY A 93 -11.18 7.77 16.01
N ALA A 94 -11.40 8.40 14.85
CA ALA A 94 -12.72 8.66 14.30
C ALA A 94 -13.45 7.35 13.97
N LYS A 95 -14.76 7.29 14.25
CA LYS A 95 -15.62 6.17 13.87
C LYS A 95 -16.12 6.34 12.44
N PHE A 96 -16.13 5.26 11.69
CA PHE A 96 -16.71 5.21 10.33
C PHE A 96 -17.17 3.80 10.01
N ARG A 97 -18.00 3.63 8.99
CA ARG A 97 -18.29 2.30 8.41
C ARG A 97 -17.60 2.19 7.05
N PRO A 98 -16.94 1.08 6.73
CA PRO A 98 -16.31 0.92 5.42
C PRO A 98 -17.29 1.06 4.25
N ILE A 99 -18.57 0.70 4.43
CA ILE A 99 -19.59 0.81 3.40
C ILE A 99 -19.87 2.27 2.99
N ASP A 100 -19.84 3.21 3.93
CA ASP A 100 -20.11 4.62 3.65
C ASP A 100 -19.07 5.17 2.67
N LYS A 101 -17.82 4.74 2.83
CA LYS A 101 -16.71 5.08 1.93
C LYS A 101 -16.82 4.41 0.56
N TYR A 102 -17.38 3.21 0.51
CA TYR A 102 -17.62 2.50 -0.76
C TYR A 102 -18.74 3.17 -1.57
N ASN A 103 -19.73 3.75 -0.90
CA ASN A 103 -20.85 4.45 -1.52
C ASN A 103 -20.56 5.94 -1.81
N ASP A 104 -19.50 6.51 -1.24
CA ASP A 104 -19.12 7.90 -1.47
C ASP A 104 -18.15 8.02 -2.67
N PRO A 105 -18.58 8.61 -3.80
CA PRO A 105 -17.73 8.78 -4.98
C PRO A 105 -16.57 9.76 -4.74
N TYR A 106 -16.61 10.56 -3.67
CA TYR A 106 -15.55 11.49 -3.29
C TYR A 106 -14.61 10.93 -2.22
N SER A 107 -14.80 9.67 -1.81
CA SER A 107 -13.93 9.05 -0.81
C SER A 107 -12.51 8.91 -1.35
N ASP A 108 -11.54 9.46 -0.61
CA ASP A 108 -10.12 9.43 -0.99
C ASP A 108 -9.42 8.11 -0.60
N ASN A 109 -10.10 7.22 0.11
CA ASN A 109 -9.54 5.98 0.62
C ASN A 109 -10.62 4.91 0.72
N SER A 110 -10.38 3.70 0.22
CA SER A 110 -11.32 2.58 0.29
C SER A 110 -10.96 1.52 1.34
N GLY A 111 -9.86 1.72 2.09
CA GLY A 111 -9.38 0.75 3.09
C GLY A 111 -10.26 0.66 4.34
N ALA A 112 -10.23 -0.48 5.03
CA ALA A 112 -11.05 -0.74 6.23
C ALA A 112 -10.49 -0.14 7.54
N ASP A 113 -9.22 0.27 7.56
CA ASP A 113 -8.49 0.60 8.79
C ASP A 113 -8.41 2.11 9.09
N TYR A 114 -8.61 2.94 8.07
CA TYR A 114 -8.40 4.38 8.15
C TYR A 114 -9.58 5.13 7.55
N CYS A 115 -9.94 6.27 8.14
CA CYS A 115 -11.06 7.08 7.64
C CYS A 115 -10.73 7.76 6.31
N THR A 116 -9.51 8.28 6.15
CA THR A 116 -9.06 9.07 4.99
C THR A 116 -7.70 8.61 4.47
N ALA A 117 -7.32 9.02 3.25
CA ALA A 117 -6.00 8.75 2.69
C ALA A 117 -4.88 9.36 3.54
N ARG A 118 -5.10 10.57 4.06
CA ARG A 118 -4.16 11.25 4.97
C ARG A 118 -3.88 10.42 6.21
N CYS A 119 -4.91 9.90 6.86
CA CYS A 119 -4.76 9.05 8.03
C CYS A 119 -4.07 7.72 7.69
N ALA A 120 -4.35 7.13 6.53
CA ALA A 120 -3.68 5.91 6.08
C ALA A 120 -2.17 6.14 5.86
N THR A 121 -1.80 7.26 5.25
CA THR A 121 -0.39 7.63 5.03
C THR A 121 0.33 7.94 6.35
N ALA A 122 -0.30 8.69 7.26
CA ALA A 122 0.26 8.99 8.57
C ALA A 122 0.44 7.73 9.44
N GLY A 123 -0.55 6.84 9.47
CA GLY A 123 -0.48 5.58 10.20
C GLY A 123 0.67 4.70 9.71
N LYS A 124 0.82 4.53 8.39
CA LYS A 124 1.96 3.80 7.80
C LYS A 124 3.32 4.41 8.19
N ALA A 125 3.42 5.74 8.19
CA ALA A 125 4.65 6.43 8.58
C ALA A 125 4.97 6.21 10.07
N ARG A 126 3.94 6.17 10.93
CA ARG A 126 4.06 5.86 12.36
C ARG A 126 4.52 4.41 12.59
N ASP A 127 3.88 3.43 11.94
CA ASP A 127 4.27 2.01 12.07
C ASP A 127 5.76 1.80 11.73
N ILE A 128 6.24 2.46 10.67
CA ILE A 128 7.67 2.43 10.28
C ILE A 128 8.55 3.07 11.36
N ARG A 129 8.14 4.20 11.95
CA ARG A 129 8.89 4.87 13.03
C ARG A 129 8.94 4.02 14.29
N ASP A 130 7.82 3.45 14.71
CA ASP A 130 7.75 2.62 15.92
C ASP A 130 8.63 1.38 15.75
N LEU A 131 8.60 0.76 14.57
CA LEU A 131 9.50 -0.35 14.27
C LEU A 131 10.97 0.07 14.25
N LYS A 132 11.29 1.28 13.76
CA LYS A 132 12.65 1.83 13.85
C LYS A 132 13.09 2.02 15.31
N LEU A 133 12.22 2.59 16.16
CA LEU A 133 12.50 2.83 17.59
C LEU A 133 12.75 1.54 18.37
N VAL A 134 11.98 0.47 18.10
CA VAL A 134 12.12 -0.83 18.80
C VAL A 134 13.50 -1.47 18.55
N VAL A 135 14.09 -1.21 17.39
CA VAL A 135 15.33 -1.84 16.93
C VAL A 135 16.55 -0.92 16.98
N GLU A 136 16.36 0.35 17.28
CA GLU A 136 17.43 1.34 17.40
C GLU A 136 18.50 0.88 18.42
N GLY A 137 19.76 0.83 18.00
CA GLY A 137 20.91 0.44 18.82
C GLY A 137 21.10 -1.08 19.05
N LYS A 138 20.17 -1.94 18.60
CA LYS A 138 20.26 -3.41 18.82
C LYS A 138 20.92 -4.18 17.69
N VAL A 139 20.93 -3.61 16.49
CA VAL A 139 21.49 -4.26 15.29
C VAL A 139 22.67 -3.45 14.77
N PRO A 140 23.75 -4.09 14.31
CA PRO A 140 24.88 -3.38 13.74
C PRO A 140 24.45 -2.68 12.44
N ALA A 141 25.09 -1.56 12.14
CA ALA A 141 24.96 -0.92 10.84
C ALA A 141 25.53 -1.86 9.77
N VAL A 142 24.85 -1.98 8.63
CA VAL A 142 25.31 -2.83 7.53
C VAL A 142 25.25 -2.11 6.20
N ILE A 143 26.17 -2.49 5.31
CA ILE A 143 26.06 -2.25 3.88
C ILE A 143 25.52 -3.51 3.23
N TYR A 144 24.48 -3.35 2.43
CA TYR A 144 23.84 -4.42 1.67
C TYR A 144 23.89 -4.14 0.18
N GLN A 145 23.68 -5.18 -0.60
CA GLN A 145 23.40 -5.08 -2.02
C GLN A 145 22.07 -5.77 -2.38
N VAL A 146 21.47 -5.31 -3.46
CA VAL A 146 20.38 -5.99 -4.17
C VAL A 146 20.84 -6.19 -5.61
N ARG A 147 21.07 -7.45 -6.00
CA ARG A 147 21.56 -7.81 -7.33
C ARG A 147 20.43 -8.36 -8.17
N GLN A 148 20.24 -7.82 -9.37
CA GLN A 148 19.38 -8.46 -10.36
C GLN A 148 20.13 -9.64 -10.99
N ILE A 149 19.58 -10.84 -10.91
CA ILE A 149 20.22 -12.10 -11.36
C ILE A 149 20.42 -12.07 -12.88
N SER A 150 19.38 -11.72 -13.63
CA SER A 150 19.39 -11.71 -15.10
C SER A 150 20.43 -10.77 -15.73
N THR A 151 20.70 -9.61 -15.10
CA THR A 151 21.59 -8.58 -15.67
C THR A 151 22.92 -8.46 -14.92
N GLY A 152 23.03 -9.05 -13.72
CA GLY A 152 24.17 -8.88 -12.84
C GLY A 152 24.30 -7.47 -12.22
N ARG A 153 23.40 -6.55 -12.54
CA ARG A 153 23.44 -5.16 -12.04
C ARG A 153 23.06 -5.11 -10.57
N VAL A 154 23.65 -4.17 -9.84
CA VAL A 154 23.49 -4.07 -8.38
C VAL A 154 23.01 -2.70 -7.94
N TYR A 155 22.25 -2.68 -6.85
CA TYR A 155 22.01 -1.54 -5.99
C TYR A 155 22.77 -1.77 -4.69
N VAL A 156 23.51 -0.76 -4.21
CA VAL A 156 24.18 -0.77 -2.91
C VAL A 156 23.48 0.22 -1.99
N GLY A 157 23.23 -0.17 -0.74
CA GLY A 157 22.62 0.71 0.25
C GLY A 157 23.16 0.45 1.66
N GLN A 158 22.98 1.43 2.54
CA GLN A 158 23.25 1.30 3.98
C GLN A 158 21.98 1.23 4.84
N THR A 159 22.09 0.61 6.01
CA THR A 159 21.01 0.60 7.00
C THR A 159 21.51 0.41 8.43
N THR A 160 20.91 1.14 9.37
CA THR A 160 21.04 0.96 10.82
C THR A 160 19.84 0.26 11.46
N GLN A 161 18.78 0.02 10.70
CA GLN A 161 17.64 -0.86 11.05
C GLN A 161 17.91 -2.29 10.54
N PRO A 162 17.14 -3.33 10.94
CA PRO A 162 17.31 -4.69 10.44
C PRO A 162 17.31 -4.71 8.91
N PHE A 163 18.33 -5.34 8.32
CA PHE A 163 18.48 -5.35 6.87
C PHE A 163 17.29 -6.00 6.16
N THR A 164 16.69 -7.03 6.76
CA THR A 164 15.46 -7.66 6.24
C THR A 164 14.29 -6.69 6.16
N LEU A 165 14.13 -5.81 7.16
CA LEU A 165 13.12 -4.74 7.13
C LEU A 165 13.43 -3.72 6.04
N ARG A 166 14.70 -3.32 5.90
CA ARG A 166 15.11 -2.38 4.86
C ARG A 166 14.82 -2.95 3.46
N TRP A 167 15.09 -4.23 3.23
CA TRP A 167 14.77 -4.91 1.99
C TRP A 167 13.27 -4.97 1.75
N TRP A 168 12.49 -5.35 2.77
CA TRP A 168 11.03 -5.37 2.68
C TRP A 168 10.46 -4.01 2.29
N GLN A 169 10.95 -2.91 2.89
CA GLN A 169 10.55 -1.55 2.53
C GLN A 169 10.82 -1.20 1.06
N HIS A 170 11.93 -1.68 0.47
CA HIS A 170 12.21 -1.45 -0.95
C HIS A 170 11.18 -2.13 -1.87
N VAL A 171 10.65 -3.29 -1.45
CA VAL A 171 9.66 -4.05 -2.20
C VAL A 171 8.25 -3.50 -2.01
N THR A 172 7.87 -3.14 -0.78
CA THR A 172 6.49 -2.74 -0.44
C THR A 172 6.21 -1.26 -0.57
N TYR A 173 7.22 -0.41 -0.41
CA TYR A 173 7.11 1.04 -0.52
C TYR A 173 8.17 1.63 -1.46
N PRO A 174 8.18 1.22 -2.75
CA PRO A 174 9.17 1.69 -3.71
C PRO A 174 8.94 3.17 -4.04
N GLY A 175 10.03 3.94 -4.07
CA GLY A 175 10.03 5.33 -4.54
C GLY A 175 10.11 5.45 -6.07
N GLU A 176 10.68 6.55 -6.54
CA GLU A 176 10.85 6.89 -7.97
C GLU A 176 12.31 6.80 -8.44
N SER A 177 13.18 6.16 -7.66
CA SER A 177 14.57 5.97 -8.08
C SER A 177 14.69 4.92 -9.20
N LYS A 178 15.78 4.96 -9.97
CA LYS A 178 16.15 3.94 -10.97
C LYS A 178 16.04 2.52 -10.41
N PHE A 179 16.48 2.32 -9.16
CA PHE A 179 16.34 1.03 -8.47
C PHE A 179 14.88 0.66 -8.24
N HIS A 180 14.07 1.59 -7.76
CA HIS A 180 12.66 1.35 -7.45
C HIS A 180 11.79 1.17 -8.70
N GLU A 181 12.13 1.78 -9.82
CA GLU A 181 11.48 1.49 -11.10
C GLU A 181 11.70 0.02 -11.50
N ILE A 182 12.94 -0.46 -11.41
CA ILE A 182 13.30 -1.83 -11.78
C ILE A 182 12.71 -2.86 -10.81
N ILE A 183 12.71 -2.59 -9.50
CA ILE A 183 12.11 -3.53 -8.53
C ILE A 183 10.59 -3.64 -8.68
N LYS A 184 9.92 -2.61 -9.23
CA LYS A 184 8.49 -2.62 -9.55
C LYS A 184 8.18 -3.43 -10.82
N SER A 185 9.05 -3.36 -11.83
CA SER A 185 8.80 -3.94 -13.15
C SER A 185 9.28 -5.39 -13.32
N THR A 186 10.15 -5.87 -12.44
CA THR A 186 10.80 -7.18 -12.54
C THR A 186 10.28 -8.13 -11.46
N PRO A 187 10.08 -9.44 -11.75
CA PRO A 187 9.70 -10.41 -10.73
C PRO A 187 10.70 -10.45 -9.57
N ILE A 188 10.19 -10.51 -8.33
CA ILE A 188 11.04 -10.51 -7.13
C ILE A 188 12.04 -11.67 -7.09
N THR A 189 11.73 -12.78 -7.78
CA THR A 189 12.59 -13.96 -7.91
C THR A 189 13.84 -13.73 -8.75
N ASP A 190 13.92 -12.62 -9.51
CA ASP A 190 15.10 -12.20 -10.26
C ASP A 190 16.04 -11.33 -9.41
N PHE A 191 15.81 -11.22 -8.09
CA PHE A 191 16.66 -10.44 -7.20
C PHE A 191 17.27 -11.30 -6.10
N ASP A 192 18.55 -11.04 -5.84
CA ASP A 192 19.31 -11.58 -4.74
C ASP A 192 19.65 -10.47 -3.74
N PHE A 193 19.34 -10.71 -2.47
CA PHE A 193 19.51 -9.77 -1.37
C PHE A 193 20.62 -10.27 -0.45
N SER A 194 21.68 -9.49 -0.30
CA SER A 194 22.81 -9.89 0.54
C SER A 194 23.40 -8.73 1.31
N VAL A 195 23.89 -9.03 2.52
CA VAL A 195 24.74 -8.13 3.30
C VAL A 195 26.18 -8.31 2.80
N ILE A 196 26.84 -7.20 2.45
CA ILE A 196 28.22 -7.21 1.94
C ILE A 196 29.23 -6.72 2.97
N GLU A 197 28.77 -5.93 3.96
CA GLU A 197 29.60 -5.52 5.09
C GLU A 197 28.73 -5.33 6.33
N VAL A 198 29.17 -5.90 7.46
CA VAL A 198 28.70 -5.51 8.80
C VAL A 198 29.70 -4.50 9.34
N ILE A 199 29.27 -3.27 9.57
CA ILE A 199 30.15 -2.15 9.89
C ILE A 199 30.60 -2.28 11.34
N VAL A 200 31.92 -2.33 11.52
CA VAL A 200 32.58 -2.21 12.83
C VAL A 200 33.18 -0.81 12.91
N PHE A 201 32.81 -0.07 13.95
CA PHE A 201 33.32 1.28 14.16
C PHE A 201 34.71 1.23 14.82
N PRO A 202 35.68 2.03 14.33
CA PRO A 202 36.94 2.24 15.03
C PRO A 202 36.73 2.79 16.45
N GLU A 203 37.60 2.45 17.40
CA GLU A 203 37.48 2.85 18.82
C GLU A 203 37.37 4.38 19.01
N ASN A 204 37.98 5.17 18.11
CA ASN A 204 37.97 6.64 18.14
C ASN A 204 37.01 7.26 17.10
N CYS A 205 35.98 6.53 16.66
CA CYS A 205 35.03 7.05 15.68
C CYS A 205 34.12 8.12 16.32
N THR A 206 34.35 9.38 15.97
CA THR A 206 33.57 10.53 16.47
C THR A 206 32.30 10.79 15.66
N ASP A 207 32.21 10.29 14.42
CA ASP A 207 31.08 10.49 13.52
C ASP A 207 30.68 9.19 12.82
N ALA A 208 29.83 8.42 13.49
CA ALA A 208 29.33 7.14 12.99
C ALA A 208 28.54 7.29 11.68
N VAL A 209 27.73 8.34 11.53
CA VAL A 209 26.88 8.54 10.35
C VAL A 209 27.73 8.78 9.11
N ARG A 210 28.74 9.63 9.24
CA ARG A 210 29.69 9.91 8.15
C ARG A 210 30.53 8.68 7.81
N TYR A 211 30.96 7.91 8.81
CA TYR A 211 31.69 6.67 8.58
C TYR A 211 30.88 5.64 7.78
N ILE A 212 29.62 5.41 8.15
CA ILE A 212 28.72 4.50 7.39
C ILE A 212 28.57 5.00 5.94
N THR A 213 28.37 6.31 5.75
CA THR A 213 28.25 6.93 4.43
C THR A 213 29.51 6.75 3.58
N ASP A 214 30.70 6.86 4.18
CA ASP A 214 31.97 6.58 3.50
C ASP A 214 32.10 5.10 3.10
N ARG A 215 31.65 4.17 3.95
CA ARG A 215 31.63 2.73 3.62
C ARG A 215 30.64 2.43 2.48
N GLU A 216 29.46 3.04 2.48
CA GLU A 216 28.50 2.92 1.38
C GLU A 216 29.10 3.40 0.05
N ARG A 217 29.75 4.57 0.07
CA ARG A 217 30.41 5.14 -1.10
C ARG A 217 31.51 4.22 -1.64
N PHE A 218 32.34 3.64 -0.76
CA PHE A 218 33.37 2.68 -1.15
C PHE A 218 32.77 1.51 -1.96
N TRP A 219 31.68 0.90 -1.46
CA TRP A 219 31.05 -0.22 -2.16
C TRP A 219 30.32 0.16 -3.44
N ILE A 220 29.72 1.36 -3.49
CA ILE A 220 29.12 1.89 -4.72
C ILE A 220 30.20 2.03 -5.81
N GLU A 221 31.40 2.48 -5.45
CA GLU A 221 32.53 2.62 -6.37
C GLU A 221 33.10 1.27 -6.78
N GLU A 222 33.41 0.41 -5.81
CA GLU A 222 33.95 -0.94 -6.02
C GLU A 222 33.06 -1.79 -6.95
N LYS A 223 31.73 -1.64 -6.84
CA LYS A 223 30.76 -2.36 -7.68
C LYS A 223 30.35 -1.59 -8.95
N ASN A 224 30.88 -0.39 -9.17
CA ASN A 224 30.45 0.54 -10.22
C ASN A 224 28.92 0.69 -10.30
N ALA A 225 28.28 0.77 -9.12
CA ALA A 225 26.83 0.64 -8.97
C ALA A 225 26.05 1.86 -9.51
N VAL A 226 26.74 2.96 -9.85
CA VAL A 226 26.12 4.13 -10.50
C VAL A 226 26.04 3.94 -12.02
N THR A 227 27.19 3.65 -12.65
CA THR A 227 27.28 3.57 -14.12
C THR A 227 26.67 2.28 -14.63
N LEU A 228 26.99 1.15 -14.00
CA LEU A 228 26.57 -0.19 -14.40
C LEU A 228 25.44 -0.75 -13.53
N GLY A 229 25.16 -0.12 -12.39
CA GLY A 229 24.13 -0.55 -11.44
C GLY A 229 22.89 0.33 -11.39
N PHE A 230 22.23 0.36 -10.24
CA PHE A 230 20.97 1.06 -10.00
C PHE A 230 21.08 2.27 -9.07
N ASN A 231 22.25 2.56 -8.50
CA ASN A 231 22.44 3.77 -7.70
C ASN A 231 22.40 5.01 -8.60
N THR A 232 21.70 6.07 -8.17
CA THR A 232 21.54 7.29 -8.98
C THR A 232 22.69 8.28 -8.78
N VAL A 233 23.18 8.38 -7.55
CA VAL A 233 24.25 9.32 -7.17
C VAL A 233 25.19 8.66 -6.18
N ARG A 234 26.42 9.18 -6.09
CA ARG A 234 27.36 8.83 -5.02
C ARG A 234 27.11 9.76 -3.82
N PRO A 235 27.12 9.25 -2.59
CA PRO A 235 27.14 10.11 -1.42
C PRO A 235 28.40 10.98 -1.41
N THR A 236 28.28 12.23 -0.97
CA THR A 236 29.44 13.09 -0.68
C THR A 236 30.18 12.53 0.53
N GLY A 237 31.36 11.94 0.30
CA GLY A 237 32.24 11.43 1.35
C GLY A 237 33.62 12.12 1.36
N ILE A 238 34.52 11.66 2.23
CA ILE A 238 35.89 12.20 2.35
C ILE A 238 36.66 11.95 1.05
N SER A 239 37.15 12.99 0.35
CA SER A 239 38.06 12.76 -0.78
C SER A 239 39.28 11.99 -0.26
N PRO A 240 39.66 10.83 -0.85
CA PRO A 240 40.86 10.09 -0.44
C PRO A 240 42.17 10.89 -0.59
N GLN A 241 42.10 12.11 -1.13
CA GLN A 241 43.22 13.03 -1.35
C GLN A 241 43.32 14.16 -0.31
N GLN A 242 42.44 14.23 0.70
CA GLN A 242 42.66 15.14 1.83
C GLN A 242 43.48 14.43 2.90
N ILE A 243 44.77 14.80 2.96
CA ILE A 243 45.63 14.52 4.11
C ILE A 243 44.90 15.06 5.34
N LEU A 244 44.55 14.16 6.27
CA LEU A 244 44.15 14.55 7.62
C LEU A 244 45.32 15.34 8.21
N SER A 245 45.16 16.67 8.31
CA SER A 245 46.05 17.49 9.12
C SER A 245 45.82 17.08 10.57
N LEU A 246 46.69 16.20 11.06
CA LEU A 246 46.87 15.98 12.48
C LEU A 246 47.59 17.21 13.02
N ASP A 247 46.82 18.19 13.48
CA ASP A 247 47.40 19.28 14.27
C ASP A 247 48.04 18.67 15.51
N THR A 248 49.36 18.81 15.55
CA THR A 248 50.23 18.34 16.63
C THR A 248 50.12 19.35 17.77
N ILE A 249 49.80 18.88 18.98
CA ILE A 249 49.98 19.65 20.21
C ILE A 249 51.46 19.73 20.54
#